data_AF-A0A922S110-F1
#
_entry.id   AF-A0A922S110-F1
#
_cell.length_a   1.000
_cell.length_b   1.000
_cell.length_c   1.000
_cell.angle_alpha   90.00
_cell.angle_beta   90.00
_cell.angle_gamma   90.00
#
_symmetry.space_group_name_H-M   'P 1'
#
loop_
_entity.id
_entity.type
_entity.pdbx_description
1 polymer ?
#
loop_
_entity_poly.entity_id
_entity_poly.type
_entity_poly.pdbx_seq_one_letter_code
_entity_poly.pdbx_strand_id
1 'polypeptide(L)'
;MQNLLYALIGLGLLTIVVAVFGCCGAYHESRCLLGTYSICLTIMFGVEIATAALCLVFKVELHCCGINGMNDYPGLTVPLSCCIPKHRNCPDKSASYTIGCKQVINDLVKEKFLMAIILIMSVPVSKVSTNCAGYPNHDLYKWIRKKKRYK
;
A
#
# COMPACT_ATOMS: atom_id res chain seq x y z
N MET A 1 -7.76 -21.03 -2.52
CA MET A 1 -7.06 -20.54 -3.74
C MET A 1 -7.96 -19.68 -4.63
N GLN A 2 -9.20 -20.09 -4.91
CA GLN A 2 -10.13 -19.31 -5.76
C GLN A 2 -10.42 -17.89 -5.24
N ASN A 3 -10.69 -17.71 -3.94
CA ASN A 3 -10.94 -16.38 -3.35
C ASN A 3 -9.74 -15.42 -3.49
N LEU A 4 -8.52 -15.95 -3.44
CA LEU A 4 -7.30 -15.18 -3.62
C LEU A 4 -7.14 -14.74 -5.08
N LEU A 5 -7.50 -15.61 -6.02
CA LEU A 5 -7.51 -15.29 -7.45
C LEU A 5 -8.50 -14.15 -7.75
N TYR A 6 -9.72 -14.19 -7.21
CA TYR A 6 -10.69 -13.11 -7.38
C TYR A 6 -10.22 -11.77 -6.80
N ALA A 7 -9.56 -11.78 -5.63
CA ALA A 7 -9.00 -10.58 -5.03
C ALA A 7 -7.90 -9.95 -5.91
N LEU A 8 -7.01 -10.77 -6.49
CA LEU A 8 -5.95 -10.32 -7.39
C LEU A 8 -6.51 -9.75 -8.69
N ILE A 9 -7.53 -10.39 -9.26
CA ILE A 9 -8.22 -9.89 -10.47
C ILE A 9 -8.93 -8.56 -10.17
N GLY A 10 -9.62 -8.46 -9.03
CA GLY A 10 -10.31 -7.23 -8.62
C GLY A 10 -9.35 -6.05 -8.40
N LEU A 11 -8.22 -6.29 -7.73
CA LEU A 11 -7.19 -5.27 -7.50
C LEU A 11 -6.59 -4.78 -8.83
N GLY A 12 -6.30 -5.70 -9.75
CA GLY A 12 -5.76 -5.36 -11.07
C GLY A 12 -6.72 -4.60 -11.98
N LEU A 13 -8.02 -4.95 -11.97
CA LEU A 13 -9.02 -4.19 -12.73
C LEU A 13 -9.18 -2.77 -12.17
N LEU A 14 -9.14 -2.61 -10.85
CA LEU A 14 -9.23 -1.31 -10.20
C LEU A 14 -8.05 -0.40 -10.56
N THR A 15 -6.82 -0.93 -10.61
CA THR A 15 -5.64 -0.14 -11.01
C THR A 15 -5.69 0.26 -12.49
N ILE A 16 -6.20 -0.60 -13.38
CA ILE A 16 -6.41 -0.27 -14.80
C ILE A 16 -7.44 0.86 -14.94
N VAL A 17 -8.56 0.80 -14.22
CA VAL A 17 -9.58 1.86 -14.22
C VAL A 17 -8.98 3.18 -13.77
N VAL A 18 -8.24 3.19 -12.65
CA VAL A 18 -7.55 4.39 -12.13
C VAL A 18 -6.51 4.91 -13.13
N ALA A 19 -5.80 4.03 -13.85
CA ALA A 19 -4.83 4.41 -14.87
C ALA A 19 -5.48 5.06 -16.11
N VAL A 20 -6.65 4.57 -16.57
CA VAL A 20 -7.39 5.19 -17.68
C VAL A 20 -7.83 6.60 -17.30
N PHE A 21 -8.30 6.82 -16.07
CA PHE A 21 -8.61 8.16 -15.56
C PHE A 21 -7.35 9.05 -15.49
N GLY A 22 -6.19 8.48 -15.15
CA GLY A 22 -4.90 9.16 -15.22
C GLY A 22 -4.51 9.57 -16.64
N CYS A 23 -4.60 8.68 -17.62
CA CYS A 23 -4.30 8.96 -19.03
C CYS A 23 -5.26 10.01 -19.63
N CYS A 24 -6.56 9.88 -19.39
CA CYS A 24 -7.54 10.89 -19.80
C CYS A 24 -7.31 12.24 -19.11
N GLY A 25 -6.86 12.25 -17.84
CA GLY A 25 -6.51 13.46 -17.10
C GLY A 25 -5.21 14.14 -17.54
N ALA A 26 -4.26 13.40 -18.13
CA ALA A 26 -3.09 13.97 -18.78
C ALA A 26 -3.42 14.51 -20.18
N TYR A 27 -4.28 13.80 -20.93
CA TYR A 27 -4.72 14.22 -22.26
C TYR A 27 -5.63 15.45 -22.21
N HIS A 28 -6.50 15.53 -21.21
CA HIS A 28 -7.38 16.67 -20.97
C HIS A 28 -6.78 17.49 -19.83
N GLU A 29 -6.11 18.62 -20.16
CA GLU A 29 -5.37 19.54 -19.28
C GLU A 29 -6.21 20.12 -18.12
N SER A 30 -6.72 19.25 -17.27
CA SER A 30 -7.73 19.50 -16.25
C SER A 30 -7.15 19.21 -14.89
N ARG A 31 -6.85 20.29 -14.17
CA ARG A 31 -6.13 20.25 -12.88
C ARG A 31 -6.87 19.45 -11.81
N CYS A 32 -8.21 19.37 -11.86
CA CYS A 32 -9.02 18.60 -10.91
C CYS A 32 -9.04 17.08 -11.20
N LEU A 33 -8.89 16.65 -12.46
CA LEU A 33 -8.87 15.22 -12.80
C LEU A 33 -7.52 14.58 -12.41
N LEU A 34 -6.44 15.34 -12.53
CA LEU A 34 -5.12 14.95 -12.01
C LEU A 34 -5.06 14.96 -10.47
N GLY A 35 -5.80 15.88 -9.84
CA GLY A 35 -5.91 15.96 -8.38
C GLY A 35 -6.66 14.77 -7.77
N THR A 36 -7.80 14.38 -8.35
CA THR A 36 -8.56 13.19 -7.92
C THR A 36 -7.78 11.89 -8.14
N TYR A 37 -7.01 11.78 -9.23
CA TYR A 37 -6.08 10.65 -9.46
C TYR A 37 -5.07 10.50 -8.31
N SER A 38 -4.45 11.60 -7.87
CA SER A 38 -3.50 11.57 -6.75
C SER A 38 -4.13 11.11 -5.43
N ILE A 39 -5.40 11.46 -5.17
CA ILE A 39 -6.12 11.04 -3.96
C ILE A 39 -6.48 9.55 -4.02
N CYS A 40 -6.97 9.09 -5.16
CA CYS A 40 -7.32 7.67 -5.37
C CYS A 40 -6.10 6.76 -5.17
N LEU A 41 -4.91 7.17 -5.63
CA LEU A 41 -3.68 6.41 -5.42
C LEU A 41 -3.29 6.28 -3.94
N THR A 42 -3.46 7.35 -3.15
CA THR A 42 -3.21 7.30 -1.69
C THR A 42 -4.14 6.32 -0.99
N ILE A 43 -5.42 6.28 -1.39
CA ILE A 43 -6.41 5.33 -0.84
C ILE A 43 -6.04 3.89 -1.21
N MET A 44 -5.64 3.65 -2.47
CA MET A 44 -5.20 2.34 -2.95
C MET A 44 -3.98 1.81 -2.19
N PHE A 45 -2.98 2.66 -1.94
CA PHE A 45 -1.82 2.30 -1.14
C PHE A 45 -2.18 1.92 0.30
N GLY A 46 -3.18 2.59 0.90
CA GLY A 46 -3.71 2.22 2.20
C GLY A 46 -4.36 0.83 2.22
N VAL A 47 -5.13 0.50 1.18
CA VAL A 47 -5.75 -0.83 1.02
C VAL A 47 -4.69 -1.92 0.82
N GLU A 48 -3.64 -1.64 0.06
CA GLU A 48 -2.50 -2.55 -0.11
C GLU A 48 -1.76 -2.81 1.21
N ILE A 49 -1.50 -1.76 2.02
CA ILE A 49 -0.88 -1.92 3.34
C ILE A 49 -1.76 -2.74 4.27
N ALA A 50 -3.07 -2.49 4.31
CA ALA A 50 -3.99 -3.24 5.15
C ALA A 50 -4.04 -4.73 4.75
N THR A 51 -4.06 -5.00 3.44
CA THR A 51 -4.04 -6.36 2.90
C THR A 51 -2.72 -7.06 3.19
N ALA A 52 -1.59 -6.36 3.05
CA ALA A 52 -0.26 -6.87 3.36
C ALA A 52 -0.09 -7.16 4.86
N ALA A 53 -0.55 -6.27 5.74
CA ALA A 53 -0.52 -6.47 7.19
C ALA A 53 -1.39 -7.66 7.61
N LEU A 54 -2.59 -7.78 7.05
CA LEU A 54 -3.47 -8.92 7.29
C LEU A 54 -2.83 -10.23 6.79
N CYS A 55 -2.22 -10.22 5.60
CA CYS A 55 -1.47 -11.35 5.08
C CYS A 55 -0.28 -11.72 5.99
N LEU A 56 0.42 -10.72 6.54
CA LEU A 56 1.54 -10.94 7.45
C LEU A 56 1.09 -11.59 8.77
N VAL A 57 -0.05 -11.18 9.32
CA VAL A 57 -0.60 -11.75 10.56
C VAL A 57 -1.12 -13.17 10.35
N PHE A 58 -1.74 -13.46 9.20
CA PHE A 58 -2.45 -14.73 8.98
C PHE A 58 -1.68 -15.78 8.14
N LYS A 59 -0.64 -15.39 7.41
CA LYS A 59 -0.11 -16.20 6.28
C LYS A 59 1.41 -16.20 6.10
N VAL A 60 2.19 -15.85 7.11
CA VAL A 60 3.65 -15.83 6.95
C VAL A 60 4.32 -16.81 7.91
N GLU A 61 5.02 -17.78 7.32
CA GLU A 61 6.12 -18.52 7.95
C GLU A 61 7.29 -17.53 8.15
N LEU A 62 7.17 -16.61 9.11
CA LEU A 62 8.27 -15.71 9.38
C LEU A 62 9.37 -16.55 10.01
N HIS A 63 10.59 -16.47 9.46
CA HIS A 63 11.77 -17.11 10.01
C HIS A 63 12.27 -16.37 11.26
N CYS A 64 11.38 -16.20 12.24
CA CYS A 64 11.63 -15.52 13.49
C CYS A 64 10.89 -16.24 14.63
N CYS A 65 11.31 -15.97 15.86
CA CYS A 65 10.68 -16.51 17.04
C CYS A 65 10.60 -15.46 18.14
N GLY A 66 9.43 -15.30 18.74
CA GLY A 66 9.22 -14.31 19.80
C GLY A 66 9.35 -12.87 19.30
N ILE A 67 9.20 -11.91 20.21
CA ILE A 67 9.34 -10.49 19.92
C ILE A 67 10.83 -10.16 19.75
N ASN A 68 11.63 -10.52 20.74
CA ASN A 68 13.07 -10.29 20.79
C ASN A 68 13.88 -11.58 20.54
N GLY A 69 13.25 -12.76 20.64
CA GLY A 69 13.88 -14.06 20.36
C GLY A 69 13.17 -15.23 21.04
N MET A 70 13.77 -16.42 20.95
CA MET A 70 13.23 -17.66 21.55
C MET A 70 13.07 -17.63 23.08
N ASN A 71 13.80 -16.73 23.76
CA ASN A 71 13.78 -16.62 25.22
C ASN A 71 12.51 -15.94 25.76
N ASP A 72 11.71 -15.33 24.90
CA ASP A 72 10.42 -14.75 25.28
C ASP A 72 9.41 -15.84 25.73
N TYR A 73 9.64 -17.10 25.36
CA TYR A 73 8.88 -18.25 25.86
C TYR A 73 9.56 -18.84 27.11
N PRO A 74 8.94 -18.82 28.31
CA PRO A 74 9.59 -19.23 29.55
C PRO A 74 9.84 -20.74 29.66
N GLY A 75 9.13 -21.58 28.90
CA GLY A 75 9.29 -23.05 28.89
C GLY A 75 10.29 -23.55 27.85
N LEU A 76 10.55 -24.86 27.80
CA LEU A 76 11.38 -25.50 26.74
C LEU A 76 10.64 -25.63 25.40
N THR A 77 9.31 -25.55 25.42
CA THR A 77 8.43 -25.72 24.26
C THR A 77 8.07 -24.39 23.64
N VAL A 78 8.29 -24.24 22.34
CA VAL A 78 7.91 -23.07 21.52
C VAL A 78 6.80 -23.45 20.53
N PRO A 79 5.97 -22.50 20.07
CA PRO A 79 4.93 -22.79 19.07
C PRO A 79 5.53 -23.29 17.75
N LEU A 80 4.79 -24.10 16.99
CA LEU A 80 5.26 -24.69 15.73
C LEU A 80 5.72 -23.63 14.69
N SER A 81 5.14 -22.43 14.70
CA SER A 81 5.53 -21.32 13.82
C SER A 81 6.94 -20.77 14.11
N CYS A 82 7.53 -21.11 15.26
CA CYS A 82 8.91 -20.78 15.63
C CYS A 82 9.90 -21.90 15.23
N CYS A 83 9.38 -23.02 14.72
CA CYS A 83 10.18 -24.20 14.38
C CYS A 83 10.77 -24.14 12.97
N ILE A 84 12.01 -24.60 12.81
CA ILE A 84 12.64 -24.70 11.50
C ILE A 84 11.96 -25.85 10.72
N PRO A 85 11.63 -25.69 9.42
CA PRO A 85 10.86 -26.65 8.61
C PRO A 85 11.49 -28.05 8.44
N LYS A 86 12.66 -28.30 9.04
CA LYS A 86 13.31 -29.61 9.10
C LYS A 86 12.70 -30.58 10.13
N HIS A 87 11.85 -30.12 11.04
CA HIS A 87 11.27 -30.96 12.09
C HIS A 87 9.73 -30.90 12.11
N ARG A 88 9.10 -32.07 12.25
CA ARG A 88 7.63 -32.22 12.30
C ARG A 88 7.03 -31.69 13.62
N ASN A 89 7.83 -31.76 14.68
CA ASN A 89 7.58 -31.23 16.02
C ASN A 89 8.83 -30.45 16.44
N CYS A 90 8.70 -29.42 17.25
CA CYS A 90 9.86 -28.74 17.82
C CYS A 90 10.33 -29.47 19.07
N PRO A 91 11.44 -30.23 19.03
CA PRO A 91 11.90 -31.02 20.18
C PRO A 91 12.39 -30.10 21.31
N ASP A 92 13.12 -29.03 20.95
CA ASP A 92 13.79 -28.12 21.86
C ASP A 92 13.94 -26.73 21.22
N LYS A 93 14.27 -25.72 22.04
CA LYS A 93 14.61 -24.36 21.57
C LYS A 93 15.79 -24.29 20.59
N SER A 94 16.63 -25.31 20.53
CA SER A 94 17.75 -25.39 19.57
C SER A 94 17.27 -25.60 18.12
N ALA A 95 16.07 -26.13 17.91
CA ALA A 95 15.45 -26.32 16.60
C ALA A 95 14.58 -25.13 16.17
N SER A 96 14.74 -23.97 16.81
CA SER A 96 13.90 -22.79 16.62
C SER A 96 14.65 -21.61 15.99
N TYR A 97 13.91 -20.67 15.41
CA TYR A 97 14.51 -19.43 14.91
C TYR A 97 15.10 -18.60 16.07
N THR A 98 16.33 -18.13 15.93
CA THR A 98 17.03 -17.31 16.94
C THR A 98 16.73 -15.81 16.79
N ILE A 99 16.31 -15.39 15.60
CA ILE A 99 16.01 -14.00 15.25
C ILE A 99 14.64 -13.62 15.83
N GLY A 100 14.55 -12.49 16.51
CA GLY A 100 13.28 -11.93 17.00
C GLY A 100 12.42 -11.34 15.88
N CYS A 101 11.11 -11.51 15.95
CA CYS A 101 10.19 -11.00 14.92
C CYS A 101 10.17 -9.47 14.85
N LYS A 102 10.46 -8.77 15.96
CA LYS A 102 10.60 -7.31 15.95
C LYS A 102 11.69 -6.85 14.99
N GLN A 103 12.79 -7.59 14.88
CA GLN A 103 13.89 -7.25 13.98
C GLN A 103 13.46 -7.46 12.52
N VAL A 104 12.89 -8.62 12.20
CA VAL A 104 12.40 -8.94 10.85
C VAL A 104 11.31 -7.96 10.41
N ILE A 105 10.33 -7.67 11.26
CA ILE A 105 9.25 -6.72 10.95
C ILE A 105 9.82 -5.32 10.74
N ASN A 106 10.74 -4.87 11.59
CA ASN A 106 11.37 -3.57 11.41
C ASN A 106 12.18 -3.52 10.11
N ASP A 107 12.93 -4.55 9.76
CA ASP A 107 13.71 -4.57 8.51
C ASP A 107 12.79 -4.58 7.27
N LEU A 108 11.62 -5.23 7.36
CA LEU A 108 10.58 -5.20 6.33
C LEU A 108 9.89 -3.83 6.24
N VAL A 109 9.67 -3.15 7.37
CA VAL A 109 8.90 -1.89 7.43
C VAL A 109 9.77 -0.65 7.17
N LYS A 110 11.03 -0.64 7.64
CA LYS A 110 11.81 0.59 7.86
C LYS A 110 12.38 1.19 6.57
N GLU A 111 12.74 0.38 5.58
CA GLU A 111 13.49 0.88 4.40
C GLU A 111 12.63 1.17 3.15
N LYS A 112 11.34 0.81 3.16
CA LYS A 112 10.47 0.97 1.97
C LYS A 112 9.16 1.70 2.25
N PHE A 113 8.53 1.46 3.39
CA PHE A 113 7.22 2.02 3.68
C PHE A 113 7.27 3.46 4.21
N LEU A 114 8.22 3.78 5.08
CA LEU A 114 8.38 5.13 5.65
C LEU A 114 8.68 6.18 4.56
N MET A 115 9.56 5.85 3.62
CA MET A 115 9.89 6.72 2.49
C MET A 115 8.69 6.91 1.54
N ALA A 116 7.92 5.83 1.28
CA ALA A 116 6.72 5.91 0.46
C ALA A 116 5.63 6.79 1.09
N ILE A 117 5.39 6.65 2.40
CA ILE A 117 4.41 7.47 3.13
C ILE A 117 4.81 8.95 3.14
N ILE A 118 6.09 9.26 3.38
CA ILE A 118 6.58 10.64 3.36
C ILE A 118 6.43 11.26 1.96
N LEU A 119 6.73 10.52 0.90
CA LEU A 119 6.55 10.97 -0.48
C LEU A 119 5.07 11.22 -0.82
N ILE A 120 4.18 10.31 -0.41
CA ILE A 120 2.73 10.46 -0.62
C ILE A 120 2.16 11.65 0.16
N MET A 121 2.62 11.87 1.40
CA MET A 121 2.19 12.99 2.25
C MET A 121 2.80 14.34 1.83
N SER A 122 3.94 14.33 1.14
CA SER A 122 4.55 15.53 0.57
C SER A 122 3.76 16.08 -0.63
N VAL A 123 2.93 15.26 -1.27
CA VAL A 123 1.98 15.74 -2.28
C VAL A 123 0.93 16.57 -1.54
N PRO A 124 0.81 17.88 -1.79
CA PRO A 124 -0.07 18.73 -1.02
C PRO A 124 -1.53 18.40 -1.33
N VAL A 125 -2.11 17.45 -0.60
CA VAL A 125 -3.57 17.24 -0.48
C VAL A 125 -4.26 18.58 -0.16
N SER A 126 -3.54 19.46 0.54
CA SER A 126 -3.92 20.81 0.96
C SER A 126 -4.19 21.80 -0.19
N LYS A 127 -3.74 21.55 -1.42
CA LYS A 127 -4.11 22.37 -2.60
C LYS A 127 -5.19 21.76 -3.48
N VAL A 128 -5.61 20.52 -3.20
CA VAL A 128 -6.52 19.74 -4.06
C VAL A 128 -7.99 19.99 -3.72
N SER A 129 -8.32 20.24 -2.45
CA SER A 129 -9.72 20.45 -2.01
C SER A 129 -10.17 21.92 -2.07
N THR A 130 -9.27 22.88 -1.95
CA THR A 130 -9.63 24.31 -1.93
C THR A 130 -9.85 24.92 -3.31
N ASN A 131 -9.41 24.24 -4.40
CA ASN A 131 -9.48 24.80 -5.76
C ASN A 131 -10.53 24.14 -6.68
N CYS A 132 -11.16 23.03 -6.28
CA CYS A 132 -12.15 22.34 -7.13
C CYS A 132 -13.61 22.54 -6.67
N ALA A 133 -13.88 23.02 -5.45
CA ALA A 133 -15.21 23.42 -5.00
C ALA A 133 -15.60 24.86 -5.40
N GLY A 134 -14.69 25.62 -6.02
CA GLY A 134 -14.85 27.06 -6.23
C GLY A 134 -14.30 27.64 -7.53
N TYR A 135 -14.03 26.84 -8.58
CA TYR A 135 -13.75 27.42 -9.89
C TYR A 135 -15.01 27.42 -10.76
N PRO A 136 -15.74 28.56 -10.87
CA PRO A 136 -16.82 28.67 -11.83
C PRO A 136 -16.25 28.43 -13.23
N ASN A 137 -17.10 27.92 -14.11
CA ASN A 137 -16.88 27.54 -15.50
C ASN A 137 -16.50 28.75 -16.41
N HIS A 138 -15.55 29.58 -15.97
CA HIS A 138 -15.32 30.93 -16.48
C HIS A 138 -14.09 31.02 -17.42
N ASP A 139 -13.19 30.03 -17.42
CA ASP A 139 -12.08 30.03 -18.39
C ASP A 139 -12.34 29.16 -19.63
N LEU A 140 -13.29 28.23 -19.58
CA LEU A 140 -13.69 27.43 -20.74
C LEU A 140 -14.40 28.29 -21.80
N TYR A 141 -15.27 29.24 -21.40
CA TYR A 141 -15.87 30.16 -22.36
C TYR A 141 -14.83 31.15 -22.93
N LYS A 142 -13.82 31.58 -22.15
CA LYS A 142 -12.76 32.48 -22.65
C LYS A 142 -11.90 31.80 -23.70
N TRP A 143 -11.62 30.51 -23.53
CA TRP A 143 -10.86 29.73 -24.51
C TRP A 143 -11.66 29.48 -25.80
N ILE A 144 -12.96 29.13 -25.71
CA ILE A 144 -13.86 29.02 -26.87
C ILE A 144 -13.97 30.37 -27.60
N ARG A 145 -14.05 31.49 -26.87
CA ARG A 145 -14.10 32.85 -27.44
C ARG A 145 -12.78 33.27 -28.09
N LYS A 146 -11.62 32.84 -27.56
CA LYS A 146 -10.30 33.05 -28.20
C LYS A 146 -10.14 32.23 -29.46
N LYS A 147 -10.62 30.97 -29.48
CA LYS A 147 -10.54 30.10 -30.67
C LYS A 147 -11.43 30.60 -31.81
N LYS A 148 -12.55 31.28 -31.50
CA LYS A 148 -13.41 31.95 -32.48
C LYS A 148 -12.84 33.25 -33.08
N ARG A 149 -11.72 33.75 -32.56
CA ARG A 149 -11.07 35.00 -33.01
C ARG A 149 -9.80 34.76 -33.85
N TYR A 150 -9.43 33.51 -34.08
CA TYR A 150 -8.31 33.06 -34.92
C TYR A 150 -8.78 32.18 -36.10
N LYS A 151 -10.06 32.30 -36.47
CA LYS A 151 -10.66 31.68 -37.65
C LYS A 151 -11.47 32.72 -38.39
#